data_AF-A0A7V1SJL7-F1
#
_entry.id   AF-A0A7V1SJL7-F1
#
_cell.length_a   1.000
_cell.length_b   1.000
_cell.length_c   1.000
_cell.angle_alpha   90.00
_cell.angle_beta   90.00
_cell.angle_gamma   90.00
#
_symmetry.space_group_name_H-M   'P 1'
#
loop_
_entity.id
_entity.type
_entity.pdbx_description
1 polymer ?
#
loop_
_entity_poly.entity_id
_entity_poly.type
_entity_poly.pdbx_seq_one_letter_code
_entity_poly.pdbx_strand_id
1 'polypeptide(L)' 'MEKLLTRIAGTRFVRTAIEEGADLSAFGQRPSPRMIVGISAIGISYIIGWPAVALLGILSLHLHEP' A
#
# COMPACT_ATOMS: atom_id res chain seq x y z
N MET A 1 -5.03 -15.18 11.34
CA MET A 1 -3.94 -14.19 11.29
C MET A 1 -2.57 -14.87 11.26
N GLU A 2 -2.32 -15.85 12.15
CA GLU A 2 -1.06 -16.64 12.19
C GLU A 2 -0.62 -17.22 10.85
N LYS A 3 -1.51 -17.91 10.11
CA LYS A 3 -1.16 -18.52 8.81
C LYS A 3 -0.58 -17.53 7.79
N LEU A 4 -1.01 -16.27 7.85
CA LEU A 4 -0.57 -15.22 6.93
C LEU A 4 0.81 -14.69 7.34
N LEU A 5 1.01 -14.48 8.66
CA LEU A 5 2.30 -14.13 9.26
C LEU A 5 3.37 -15.18 8.95
N THR A 6 3.06 -16.47 9.11
CA THR A 6 4.01 -17.56 8.79
C THR A 6 4.37 -17.58 7.31
N ARG A 7 3.40 -17.33 6.41
CA ARG A 7 3.68 -17.22 4.97
C ARG A 7 4.60 -16.04 4.66
N ILE A 8 4.34 -14.87 5.24
CA ILE A 8 5.10 -13.64 4.99
C ILE A 8 6.50 -13.75 5.59
N ALA A 9 6.64 -14.30 6.81
CA ALA A 9 7.92 -14.58 7.45
C ALA A 9 8.79 -15.56 6.65
N GLY A 10 8.17 -16.45 5.88
CA GLY A 10 8.87 -17.37 4.98
C GLY A 10 9.46 -16.70 3.73
N THR A 11 9.07 -15.46 3.40
CA THR A 11 9.60 -14.76 2.22
C THR A 11 11.06 -14.35 2.43
N ARG A 12 11.85 -14.36 1.35
CA ARG A 12 13.27 -13.97 1.40
C ARG A 12 13.46 -12.57 2.00
N PHE A 13 12.59 -11.63 1.63
CA PHE A 13 12.62 -10.26 2.15
C PHE A 13 12.50 -10.21 3.68
N VAL A 14 11.49 -10.85 4.24
CA VAL A 14 11.25 -10.81 5.70
C VAL A 14 12.30 -11.61 6.45
N ARG A 15 12.73 -12.75 5.90
CA ARG A 15 13.83 -13.53 6.47
C ARG A 15 15.13 -12.72 6.56
N THR A 16 15.53 -12.09 5.46
CA THR A 16 16.72 -11.22 5.41
C THR A 16 16.58 -10.02 6.35
N ALA A 17 15.41 -9.37 6.40
CA ALA A 17 15.18 -8.26 7.32
C ALA A 17 15.27 -8.67 8.81
N ILE A 18 14.87 -9.89 9.16
CA ILE A 18 15.04 -10.46 10.51
C ILE A 18 16.53 -10.78 10.78
N GLU A 19 17.21 -11.41 9.82
CA GLU A 19 18.63 -11.77 9.92
C GLU A 19 19.53 -10.53 10.05
N GLU A 20 19.21 -9.45 9.34
CA GLU A 20 19.92 -8.17 9.37
C GLU A 20 19.57 -7.31 10.60
N GLY A 21 18.62 -7.75 11.43
CA GLY A 21 18.18 -7.00 12.60
C GLY A 21 17.63 -5.62 12.22
N ALA A 22 16.79 -5.57 11.18
CA ALA A 22 16.22 -4.32 10.69
C ALA A 22 15.60 -3.51 11.82
N ASP A 23 15.96 -2.22 11.90
CA ASP A 23 15.46 -1.35 12.95
C ASP A 23 13.98 -1.05 12.72
N LEU A 24 13.13 -1.68 13.53
CA LEU A 24 11.69 -1.47 13.53
C LEU A 24 11.25 -0.34 14.45
N SER A 25 12.19 0.35 15.13
CA SER A 25 11.88 1.46 16.04
C SER A 25 11.11 2.59 15.35
N ALA A 26 11.36 2.80 14.05
CA ALA A 26 10.64 3.76 13.22
C ALA A 26 9.14 3.39 13.03
N PHE A 27 8.80 2.10 13.05
CA PHE A 27 7.44 1.60 12.87
C PHE A 27 6.69 1.38 14.19
N GLY A 28 7.42 1.22 15.30
CA GLY A 28 6.84 1.11 16.65
C GLY A 28 6.40 2.45 17.25
N GLN A 29 6.93 3.56 16.74
CA GLN A 29 6.54 4.90 17.17
C GLN A 29 5.18 5.29 16.59
N ARG A 30 4.33 5.96 17.38
CA ARG A 30 3.06 6.47 16.88
C ARG A 30 3.34 7.46 15.74
N PRO A 31 2.76 7.23 14.54
CA PRO A 31 2.97 8.13 13.43
C PRO A 31 2.52 9.55 13.82
N SER A 32 3.30 10.55 13.42
CA SER A 32 2.98 11.93 13.75
C SER A 32 1.65 12.33 13.12
N PRO A 33 0.86 13.23 13.75
CA PRO A 33 -0.40 13.70 13.18
C PRO A 33 -0.25 14.24 11.75
N ARG A 34 0.89 14.90 11.45
CA ARG A 34 1.20 15.38 10.10
C ARG A 34 1.33 14.25 9.09
N MET A 35 1.99 13.15 9.49
CA MET A 35 2.15 11.98 8.64
C MET A 35 0.80 11.31 8.36
N ILE A 36 -0.04 11.17 9.38
CA ILE A 36 -1.40 10.61 9.24
C ILE A 36 -2.20 11.46 8.24
N VAL A 37 -2.24 12.78 8.42
CA VAL A 37 -2.96 13.68 7.52
C VAL A 37 -2.43 13.58 6.09
N GLY A 38 -1.12 13.55 5.89
CA GLY A 38 -0.51 13.41 4.57
C GLY A 38 -0.87 12.10 3.88
N ILE A 39 -0.73 10.96 4.58
CA ILE A 39 -1.08 9.64 4.04
C ILE A 39 -2.58 9.54 3.76
N SER A 40 -3.42 10.08 4.64
CA SER A 40 -4.87 10.14 4.42
C SER A 40 -5.22 11.00 3.20
N ALA A 41 -4.55 12.15 3.00
CA ALA A 41 -4.76 12.99 1.83
C ALA A 41 -4.40 12.26 0.52
N ILE A 42 -3.30 11.50 0.51
CA ILE A 42 -2.93 10.62 -0.62
C ILE A 42 -4.02 9.56 -0.83
N GLY A 43 -4.47 8.88 0.22
CA GLY A 43 -5.53 7.88 0.10
C GLY A 43 -6.83 8.46 -0.47
N ILE A 44 -7.23 9.65 -0.03
CA ILE A 44 -8.42 10.35 -0.51
C ILE A 44 -8.24 10.81 -1.97
N SER A 45 -7.04 11.26 -2.37
CA SER A 45 -6.80 11.67 -3.75
C SER A 45 -7.03 10.53 -4.74
N TYR A 46 -6.76 9.28 -4.34
CA TYR A 46 -7.08 8.10 -5.15
C TYR A 46 -8.58 7.90 -5.34
N ILE A 47 -9.42 8.22 -4.34
CA ILE A 47 -10.88 8.13 -4.46
C ILE A 47 -11.40 9.13 -5.49
N ILE A 48 -10.78 10.31 -5.59
CA ILE A 48 -11.18 11.36 -6.54
C ILE A 48 -10.60 11.09 -7.94
N GLY A 49 -9.39 10.52 -8.02
CA GLY A 49 -8.75 10.16 -9.29
C GLY A 49 -9.35 8.91 -9.94
N TRP A 50 -9.82 7.95 -9.15
CA TRP A 50 -10.41 6.71 -9.66
C TRP A 50 -11.63 6.89 -10.56
N PRO A 51 -12.55 7.84 -10.33
CA PRO A 51 -13.64 8.15 -11.26
C PRO A 51 -13.16 8.46 -12.68
N ALA A 52 -12.07 9.22 -12.83
CA ALA A 52 -11.50 9.51 -14.14
C ALA A 52 -10.89 8.25 -14.77
N VAL A 53 -10.14 7.47 -13.98
CA VAL A 53 -9.56 6.19 -14.45
C VAL A 53 -10.65 5.19 -14.83
N ALA A 54 -11.73 5.11 -14.06
CA ALA A 54 -12.87 4.23 -14.31
C ALA A 54 -13.63 4.67 -15.58
N LEU A 55 -13.86 5.97 -15.75
CA LEU A 55 -14.48 6.49 -16.96
C LEU A 55 -13.64 6.18 -18.20
N LEU A 56 -12.33 6.41 -18.14
CA LEU A 56 -11.42 6.08 -19.24
C LEU A 56 -11.38 4.57 -19.51
N GLY A 57 -11.39 3.73 -18.47
CA GLY A 57 -11.50 2.28 -18.62
C GLY A 57 -12.81 1.84 -19.29
N ILE A 58 -13.94 2.45 -18.91
CA ILE A 58 -15.24 2.19 -19.56
C ILE A 58 -15.20 2.61 -21.03
N LEU A 59 -14.67 3.81 -21.33
CA LEU A 59 -14.56 4.32 -22.69
C LEU A 59 -13.69 3.43 -23.56
N SER A 60 -12.53 3.00 -23.06
CA SER A 60 -11.63 2.08 -23.74
C SER A 60 -12.31 0.75 -24.10
N LEU A 61 -13.06 0.17 -23.15
CA LEU A 61 -13.85 -1.04 -23.42
C LEU A 61 -14.94 -0.81 -24.47
N HIS A 62 -15.59 0.36 -24.47
CA HIS A 62 -16.66 0.68 -25.42
C HIS A 62 -16.12 0.93 -26.84
N LEU A 63 -14.94 1.52 -26.94
CA LEU A 63 -14.26 1.83 -28.20
C LEU A 63 -13.52 0.61 -28.78
N HIS A 64 -13.41 -0.50 -28.04
CA HIS A 64 -12.60 -1.68 -28.40
C HIS A 64 -11.11 -1.34 -28.67
N GLU A 65 -10.65 -0.24 -28.09
CA GLU A 65 -9.27 0.25 -28.18
C GLU A 65 -8.68 0.26 -26.75
N PRO A 66 -8.13 -0.89 -26.29
CA PRO A 66 -7.47 -1.02 -24.99
C PRO A 66 -6.13 -0.28 -24.92
#